data_AF-A0A9C8DH18-F1
#
_entry.id   AF-A0A9C8DH18-F1
#
_cell.length_a   1.000
_cell.length_b   1.000
_cell.length_c   1.000
_cell.angle_alpha   90.00
_cell.angle_beta   90.00
_cell.angle_gamma   90.00
#
_symmetry.space_group_name_H-M   'P 1'
#
loop_
_entity.id
_entity.type
_entity.pdbx_description
1 polymer ?
#
loop_
_entity_poly.entity_id
_entity_poly.type
_entity_poly.pdbx_seq_one_letter_code
_entity_poly.pdbx_strand_id
1 'polypeptide(L)'
;MFRHSCAVSNSKRAILPNSKALDKVSRVIHNMSLQDENAALKWENTELRRRLQEIEKDSNSRITQFPDLAIDSDAWVWRIDMGGRYTFSSDVVEKILGYAPDEMIGRPFYAFFHPEDRERLRVLAMDAIASGQPFLSLRNRNVRKDGTSVILETTAFPIVSEGGEIVGYYGVDRDVTALVRAETAKRESEVVFRHIFDELGDAVYLAVWEDDGSRRVVEANKEALRRV
;
A
#
# COMPACT_ATOMS: atom_id res chain seq x y z
N MET A 1 -42.75 102.83 7.97
CA MET A 1 -43.57 103.21 6.80
C MET A 1 -42.84 102.78 5.54
N PHE A 2 -43.58 102.17 4.60
CA PHE A 2 -43.24 101.87 3.20
C PHE A 2 -42.19 100.81 2.82
N ARG A 3 -42.77 99.66 2.42
CA ARG A 3 -42.42 98.70 1.36
C ARG A 3 -41.24 99.05 0.45
N HIS A 4 -40.46 98.03 0.09
CA HIS A 4 -40.10 97.72 -1.31
C HIS A 4 -40.07 96.20 -1.53
N SER A 5 -40.66 95.79 -2.65
CA SER A 5 -40.78 94.43 -3.18
C SER A 5 -39.51 94.05 -3.93
N CYS A 6 -39.06 92.80 -3.85
CA CYS A 6 -38.45 92.12 -5.00
C CYS A 6 -38.48 90.59 -4.81
N ALA A 7 -39.14 89.92 -5.75
CA ALA A 7 -39.20 88.47 -5.87
C ALA A 7 -37.94 87.96 -6.58
N VAL A 8 -37.32 86.89 -6.07
CA VAL A 8 -36.44 86.03 -6.87
C VAL A 8 -36.71 84.57 -6.50
N SER A 9 -37.35 83.88 -7.44
CA SER A 9 -37.47 82.43 -7.52
C SER A 9 -36.08 81.79 -7.64
N ASN A 10 -35.78 80.77 -6.84
CA ASN A 10 -34.61 79.93 -7.09
C ASN A 10 -35.03 78.45 -7.19
N SER A 11 -35.23 78.00 -8.43
CA SER A 11 -35.44 76.59 -8.75
C SER A 11 -34.14 75.81 -8.57
N LYS A 12 -34.09 74.90 -7.59
CA LYS A 12 -33.02 73.89 -7.52
C LYS A 12 -33.25 72.87 -8.64
N ARG A 13 -32.55 73.01 -9.76
CA ARG A 13 -32.46 71.97 -10.81
C ARG A 13 -31.55 70.86 -10.29
N ALA A 14 -32.12 69.69 -9.98
CA ALA A 14 -31.37 68.47 -9.71
C ALA A 14 -30.69 68.02 -11.01
N ILE A 15 -29.36 67.99 -11.03
CA ILE A 15 -28.58 67.46 -12.15
C ILE A 15 -28.62 65.94 -12.02
N LEU A 16 -29.43 65.27 -12.85
CA LEU A 16 -29.38 63.81 -13.00
C LEU A 16 -28.07 63.42 -13.70
N PRO A 17 -27.29 62.46 -13.17
CA PRO A 17 -26.04 62.06 -13.81
C PRO A 17 -26.30 61.41 -15.19
N ASN A 18 -25.47 61.78 -16.16
CA ASN A 18 -25.57 61.38 -17.57
C ASN A 18 -25.43 59.85 -17.72
N SER A 19 -26.38 59.19 -18.41
CA SER A 19 -26.51 57.72 -18.56
C SER A 19 -25.21 57.02 -19.03
N LYS A 20 -24.43 57.65 -19.92
CA LYS A 20 -23.14 57.12 -20.39
C LYS A 20 -22.04 57.07 -19.31
N ALA A 21 -22.11 57.94 -18.31
CA ALA A 21 -21.16 57.97 -17.20
C ALA A 21 -21.45 56.86 -16.18
N LEU A 22 -22.73 56.59 -15.90
CA LEU A 22 -23.15 55.49 -15.01
C LEU A 22 -22.79 54.12 -15.60
N ASP A 23 -22.95 53.94 -16.92
CA ASP A 23 -22.65 52.69 -17.62
C ASP A 23 -21.13 52.39 -17.69
N LYS A 24 -20.30 53.44 -17.79
CA LYS A 24 -18.84 53.31 -17.68
C LYS A 24 -18.40 52.91 -16.27
N VAL A 25 -18.97 53.54 -15.25
CA VAL A 25 -18.66 53.22 -13.84
C VAL A 25 -19.09 51.79 -13.50
N SER A 26 -20.27 51.37 -13.95
CA SER A 26 -20.77 50.00 -13.74
C SER A 26 -19.88 48.95 -14.40
N ARG A 27 -19.41 49.18 -15.64
CA ARG A 27 -18.44 48.29 -16.31
C ARG A 27 -17.08 48.21 -15.62
N VAL A 28 -16.59 49.32 -15.07
CA VAL A 28 -15.33 49.33 -14.32
C VAL A 28 -15.48 48.55 -13.01
N ILE A 29 -16.59 48.75 -12.28
CA ILE A 29 -16.88 48.00 -11.05
C ILE A 29 -17.02 46.49 -11.34
N HIS A 30 -17.73 46.12 -12.41
CA HIS A 30 -17.88 44.72 -12.81
C HIS A 30 -16.55 44.09 -13.23
N ASN A 31 -15.71 44.79 -13.99
CA ASN A 31 -14.38 44.30 -14.38
C ASN A 31 -13.43 44.18 -13.18
N MET A 32 -13.49 45.10 -12.20
CA MET A 32 -12.72 44.98 -10.96
C MET A 32 -13.19 43.76 -10.14
N SER A 33 -14.50 43.56 -10.00
CA SER A 33 -15.07 42.37 -9.34
C SER A 33 -14.62 41.06 -9.98
N LEU A 34 -14.60 41.00 -11.32
CA LEU A 34 -14.13 39.84 -12.06
C LEU A 34 -12.61 39.62 -11.96
N GLN A 35 -11.83 40.69 -11.81
CA GLN A 35 -10.38 40.59 -11.57
C GLN A 35 -10.08 40.06 -10.16
N ASP A 36 -10.86 40.49 -9.17
CA ASP A 36 -10.74 40.03 -7.79
C ASP A 36 -11.12 38.54 -7.67
N GLU A 37 -12.20 38.10 -8.31
CA GLU A 37 -12.59 36.68 -8.37
C GLU A 37 -11.54 35.82 -9.10
N ASN A 38 -10.98 36.30 -10.21
CA ASN A 38 -9.90 35.60 -10.91
C ASN A 38 -8.61 35.49 -10.08
N ALA A 39 -8.30 36.50 -9.27
CA ALA A 39 -7.16 36.47 -8.38
C ALA A 39 -7.38 35.45 -7.25
N ALA A 40 -8.58 35.40 -6.66
CA ALA A 40 -8.95 34.43 -5.65
C ALA A 40 -8.89 32.98 -6.17
N LEU A 41 -9.45 32.72 -7.36
CA LEU A 41 -9.42 31.39 -7.98
C LEU A 41 -8.00 30.91 -8.31
N LYS A 42 -7.12 31.82 -8.77
CA LYS A 42 -5.71 31.49 -9.01
C LYS A 42 -4.97 31.15 -7.72
N TRP A 43 -5.26 31.87 -6.64
CA TRP A 43 -4.71 31.58 -5.33
C TRP A 43 -5.17 30.21 -4.82
N GLU A 44 -6.46 29.92 -4.89
CA GLU A 44 -7.04 28.64 -4.50
C GLU A 44 -6.48 27.47 -5.32
N ASN A 45 -6.32 27.62 -6.64
CA ASN A 45 -5.73 26.58 -7.48
C ASN A 45 -4.25 26.30 -7.12
N THR A 46 -3.51 27.36 -6.79
CA THR A 46 -2.09 27.24 -6.39
C THR A 46 -1.98 26.54 -5.03
N GLU A 47 -2.84 26.91 -4.08
CA GLU A 47 -2.89 26.29 -2.76
C GLU A 47 -3.32 24.83 -2.82
N LEU A 48 -4.30 24.48 -3.66
CA LEU A 48 -4.70 23.09 -3.89
C LEU A 48 -3.56 22.25 -4.48
N ARG A 49 -2.81 22.80 -5.44
CA ARG A 49 -1.62 22.11 -5.99
C ARG A 49 -0.54 21.92 -4.94
N ARG A 50 -0.32 22.90 -4.07
CA ARG A 50 0.63 22.81 -2.95
C ARG A 50 0.23 21.71 -1.97
N ARG A 51 -1.05 21.63 -1.60
CA ARG A 51 -1.59 20.58 -0.72
C ARG A 51 -1.50 19.19 -1.37
N LEU A 52 -1.79 19.07 -2.66
CA LEU A 52 -1.62 17.81 -3.39
C LEU A 52 -0.16 17.33 -3.37
N GLN A 53 0.79 18.25 -3.58
CA GLN A 53 2.22 17.92 -3.48
C GLN A 53 2.65 17.56 -2.05
N GLU A 54 2.08 18.20 -1.03
CA GLU A 54 2.34 17.86 0.37
C GLU A 54 1.78 16.49 0.73
N ILE A 55 0.57 16.13 0.28
CA ILE A 55 -0.03 14.81 0.47
C ILE A 55 0.78 13.73 -0.27
N GLU A 56 1.19 13.98 -1.52
CA GLU A 56 2.06 13.06 -2.25
C GLU A 56 3.41 12.86 -1.55
N LYS A 57 3.98 13.95 -1.01
CA LYS A 57 5.23 13.91 -0.27
C LYS A 57 5.07 13.24 1.09
N ASP A 58 3.97 13.42 1.82
CA ASP A 58 3.67 12.74 3.09
C ASP A 58 3.42 11.25 2.86
N SER A 59 2.68 10.90 1.79
CA SER A 59 2.48 9.51 1.37
C SER A 59 3.81 8.83 1.01
N ASN A 60 4.65 9.48 0.20
CA ASN A 60 5.99 8.96 -0.12
C ASN A 60 6.90 8.92 1.11
N SER A 61 6.80 9.88 2.02
CA SER A 61 7.65 9.92 3.22
C SER A 61 7.25 8.87 4.26
N ARG A 62 5.97 8.53 4.39
CA ARG A 62 5.48 7.37 5.16
C ARG A 62 5.92 6.04 4.57
N ILE A 63 5.93 5.93 3.24
CA ILE A 63 6.49 4.75 2.53
C ILE A 63 8.00 4.63 2.80
N THR A 64 8.74 5.74 2.84
CA THR A 64 10.16 5.73 3.23
C THR A 64 10.42 5.67 4.74
N GLN A 65 9.40 5.85 5.59
CA GLN A 65 9.52 5.77 7.06
C GLN A 65 9.49 4.34 7.60
N PHE A 66 9.44 3.32 6.73
CA PHE A 66 9.70 1.93 7.10
C PHE A 66 10.94 1.37 6.37
N PRO A 67 12.16 1.84 6.72
CA PRO A 67 13.39 1.39 6.06
C PRO A 67 13.65 -0.11 6.25
N ASP A 68 13.18 -0.74 7.34
CA ASP A 68 13.60 -2.10 7.71
C ASP A 68 12.98 -3.23 6.86
N LEU A 69 11.89 -3.00 6.14
CA LEU A 69 11.26 -4.03 5.29
C LEU A 69 11.83 -4.05 3.86
N ALA A 70 12.32 -2.91 3.38
CA ALA A 70 12.85 -2.72 2.03
C ALA A 70 14.39 -2.74 1.95
N ILE A 71 15.09 -3.15 3.02
CA ILE A 71 16.56 -3.26 3.02
C ILE A 71 17.05 -4.27 1.97
N ASP A 72 16.20 -5.22 1.56
CA ASP A 72 16.54 -6.19 0.53
C ASP A 72 16.08 -5.70 -0.85
N SER A 73 17.05 -5.50 -1.76
CA SER A 73 16.79 -5.08 -3.15
C SER A 73 15.93 -6.06 -3.96
N ASP A 74 15.63 -7.22 -3.37
CA ASP A 74 14.88 -8.33 -3.95
C ASP A 74 13.43 -8.44 -3.43
N ALA A 75 12.97 -7.51 -2.58
CA ALA A 75 11.58 -7.47 -2.11
C ALA A 75 10.67 -6.69 -3.07
N TRP A 76 9.54 -7.26 -3.44
CA TRP A 76 8.53 -6.58 -4.25
C TRP A 76 7.66 -5.69 -3.37
N VAL A 77 7.80 -4.38 -3.54
CA VAL A 77 6.97 -3.35 -2.90
C VAL A 77 5.73 -3.06 -3.74
N TRP A 78 4.56 -3.00 -3.10
CA TRP A 78 3.28 -2.73 -3.74
C TRP A 78 2.33 -1.91 -2.86
N ARG A 79 1.31 -1.32 -3.49
CA ARG A 79 0.15 -0.71 -2.81
C ARG A 79 -1.15 -1.18 -3.44
N ILE A 80 -2.19 -1.32 -2.64
CA ILE A 80 -3.56 -1.60 -3.09
C ILE A 80 -4.55 -0.58 -2.51
N ASP A 81 -5.66 -0.36 -3.21
CA ASP A 81 -6.82 0.35 -2.67
C ASP A 81 -7.67 -0.55 -1.76
N MET A 82 -8.72 0.00 -1.13
CA MET A 82 -9.67 -0.78 -0.31
C MET A 82 -10.46 -1.84 -1.10
N GLY A 83 -10.50 -1.74 -2.42
CA GLY A 83 -11.07 -2.77 -3.30
C GLY A 83 -10.09 -3.92 -3.59
N GLY A 84 -8.87 -3.85 -3.06
CA GLY A 84 -7.83 -4.84 -3.28
C GLY A 84 -7.17 -4.74 -4.65
N ARG A 85 -7.26 -3.59 -5.33
CA ARG A 85 -6.63 -3.38 -6.64
C ARG A 85 -5.29 -2.70 -6.48
N TYR A 86 -4.27 -3.16 -7.21
CA TYR A 86 -2.96 -2.52 -7.16
C TYR A 86 -3.01 -1.08 -7.68
N THR A 87 -2.49 -0.16 -6.86
CA THR A 87 -2.31 1.26 -7.20
C THR A 87 -0.84 1.61 -7.40
N PHE A 88 0.07 0.72 -6.99
CA PHE A 88 1.50 0.83 -7.20
C PHE A 88 2.16 -0.55 -7.17
N SER A 89 3.22 -0.70 -7.95
CA SER A 89 4.12 -1.86 -7.93
C SER A 89 5.52 -1.38 -8.27
N SER A 90 6.52 -1.88 -7.54
CA SER A 90 7.93 -1.74 -7.91
C SER A 90 8.34 -2.73 -9.01
N ASP A 91 9.46 -2.45 -9.68
CA ASP A 91 10.00 -3.24 -10.81
C ASP A 91 10.38 -4.68 -10.43
N VAL A 92 10.64 -4.93 -9.14
CA VAL A 92 10.99 -6.27 -8.62
C VAL A 92 9.90 -7.31 -8.91
N VAL A 93 8.65 -6.88 -9.10
CA VAL A 93 7.55 -7.78 -9.50
C VAL A 93 7.84 -8.53 -10.79
N GLU A 94 8.62 -7.97 -11.70
CA GLU A 94 8.99 -8.63 -12.95
C GLU A 94 9.90 -9.84 -12.69
N LYS A 95 10.85 -9.71 -11.77
CA LYS A 95 11.71 -10.83 -11.34
C LYS A 95 10.91 -11.91 -10.61
N ILE A 96 9.92 -11.52 -9.80
CA ILE A 96 9.18 -12.45 -8.94
C ILE A 96 8.04 -13.15 -9.68
N LEU A 97 7.17 -12.37 -10.35
CA LEU A 97 5.96 -12.85 -11.02
C LEU A 97 6.04 -12.81 -12.56
N GLY A 98 7.01 -12.13 -13.16
CA GLY A 98 7.14 -12.04 -14.62
C GLY A 98 6.21 -11.03 -15.29
N TYR A 99 5.50 -10.20 -14.52
CA TYR A 99 4.68 -9.11 -15.04
C TYR A 99 5.43 -7.79 -14.96
N ALA A 100 5.24 -6.90 -15.92
CA ALA A 100 5.69 -5.52 -15.76
C ALA A 100 4.83 -4.81 -14.69
N PRO A 101 5.37 -3.82 -13.96
CA PRO A 101 4.62 -3.05 -12.95
C PRO A 101 3.29 -2.51 -13.45
N ASP A 102 3.26 -1.97 -14.67
CA ASP A 102 2.05 -1.42 -15.30
C ASP A 102 0.98 -2.48 -15.57
N GLU A 103 1.38 -3.73 -15.80
CA GLU A 103 0.44 -4.85 -15.96
C GLU A 103 -0.21 -5.26 -14.62
N MET A 104 0.32 -4.79 -13.49
CA MET A 104 -0.25 -5.05 -12.16
C MET A 104 -1.34 -4.04 -11.82
N ILE A 105 -1.18 -2.78 -12.24
CA ILE A 105 -2.03 -1.66 -11.83
C ILE A 105 -3.49 -1.92 -12.22
N GLY A 106 -4.40 -1.67 -11.27
CA GLY A 106 -5.84 -1.87 -11.40
C GLY A 106 -6.30 -3.33 -11.30
N ARG A 107 -5.41 -4.32 -11.35
CA ARG A 107 -5.76 -5.73 -11.15
C ARG A 107 -5.94 -6.04 -9.67
N PRO A 108 -6.90 -6.90 -9.32
CA PRO A 108 -7.05 -7.33 -7.94
C PRO A 108 -5.89 -8.24 -7.52
N PHE A 109 -5.41 -8.12 -6.28
CA PHE A 109 -4.30 -8.94 -5.76
C PHE A 109 -4.55 -10.45 -5.89
N TYR A 110 -5.80 -10.89 -5.72
CA TYR A 110 -6.18 -12.30 -5.80
C TYR A 110 -6.17 -12.86 -7.23
N ALA A 111 -6.02 -12.03 -8.27
CA ALA A 111 -5.84 -12.50 -9.64
C ALA A 111 -4.56 -13.33 -9.80
N PHE A 112 -3.58 -13.12 -8.93
CA PHE A 112 -2.27 -13.77 -8.97
C PHE A 112 -2.20 -14.98 -8.05
N PHE A 113 -3.20 -15.24 -7.21
CA PHE A 113 -3.22 -16.42 -6.36
C PHE A 113 -3.38 -17.70 -7.18
N HIS A 114 -2.77 -18.77 -6.65
CA HIS A 114 -2.96 -20.12 -7.15
C HIS A 114 -4.46 -20.48 -7.20
N PRO A 115 -4.98 -21.06 -8.29
CA PRO A 115 -6.42 -21.28 -8.47
C PRO A 115 -7.08 -22.04 -7.32
N GLU A 116 -6.39 -23.04 -6.75
CA GLU A 116 -6.88 -23.84 -5.61
C GLU A 116 -7.06 -23.02 -4.32
N ASP A 117 -6.23 -21.99 -4.13
CA ASP A 117 -6.23 -21.20 -2.89
C ASP A 117 -7.00 -19.88 -3.05
N ARG A 118 -7.25 -19.47 -4.30
CA ARG A 118 -7.66 -18.11 -4.66
C ARG A 118 -8.85 -17.62 -3.85
N GLU A 119 -9.95 -18.36 -3.85
CA GLU A 119 -11.19 -17.87 -3.24
C GLU A 119 -11.09 -17.83 -1.72
N ARG A 120 -10.49 -18.86 -1.10
CA ARG A 120 -10.26 -18.92 0.34
C ARG A 120 -9.38 -17.77 0.82
N LEU A 121 -8.26 -17.53 0.12
CA LEU A 121 -7.33 -16.45 0.46
C LEU A 121 -7.91 -15.07 0.16
N ARG A 122 -8.70 -14.93 -0.91
CA ARG A 122 -9.40 -13.69 -1.23
C ARG A 122 -10.32 -13.27 -0.09
N VAL A 123 -11.16 -14.17 0.41
CA VAL A 123 -12.07 -13.88 1.53
C VAL A 123 -11.28 -13.46 2.77
N LEU A 124 -10.30 -14.28 3.17
CA LEU A 124 -9.47 -13.99 4.35
C LEU A 124 -8.76 -12.63 4.25
N ALA A 125 -8.18 -12.32 3.09
CA ALA A 125 -7.48 -11.06 2.88
C ALA A 125 -8.44 -9.86 2.86
N MET A 126 -9.61 -9.99 2.23
CA MET A 126 -10.60 -8.90 2.23
C MET A 126 -11.18 -8.64 3.62
N ASP A 127 -11.38 -9.67 4.45
CA ASP A 127 -11.81 -9.51 5.84
C ASP A 127 -10.73 -8.80 6.69
N ALA A 128 -9.46 -9.15 6.47
CA ALA A 128 -8.32 -8.48 7.12
C ALA A 128 -8.21 -7.00 6.70
N ILE A 129 -8.41 -6.70 5.40
CA ILE A 129 -8.44 -5.33 4.87
C ILE A 129 -9.60 -4.54 5.49
N ALA A 130 -10.80 -5.13 5.55
CA ALA A 130 -11.98 -4.48 6.09
C ALA A 130 -11.86 -4.20 7.60
N SER A 131 -11.14 -5.05 8.33
CA SER A 131 -10.88 -4.89 9.78
C SER A 131 -9.67 -4.01 10.09
N GLY A 132 -8.95 -3.51 9.07
CA GLY A 132 -7.78 -2.67 9.23
C GLY A 132 -6.58 -3.37 9.87
N GLN A 133 -6.56 -4.70 9.88
CA GLN A 133 -5.49 -5.47 10.50
C GLN A 133 -4.27 -5.55 9.58
N PRO A 134 -3.04 -5.53 10.13
CA PRO A 134 -1.84 -5.76 9.34
C PRO A 134 -1.73 -7.24 8.92
N PHE A 135 -1.05 -7.47 7.81
CA PHE A 135 -0.59 -8.78 7.38
C PHE A 135 0.84 -8.96 7.86
N LEU A 136 1.12 -10.05 8.59
CA LEU A 136 2.43 -10.35 9.14
C LEU A 136 2.91 -11.71 8.64
N SER A 137 3.95 -11.72 7.81
CA SER A 137 4.58 -12.93 7.26
C SER A 137 3.58 -13.95 6.70
N LEU A 138 2.55 -13.46 6.00
CA LEU A 138 1.54 -14.31 5.39
C LEU A 138 2.16 -15.02 4.20
N ARG A 139 2.21 -16.35 4.21
CA ARG A 139 2.69 -17.14 3.08
C ARG A 139 1.53 -17.61 2.20
N ASN A 140 1.61 -17.33 0.89
CA ASN A 140 0.62 -17.79 -0.08
C ASN A 140 1.25 -18.18 -1.42
N ARG A 141 0.58 -19.11 -2.12
CA ARG A 141 0.96 -19.54 -3.47
C ARG A 141 0.39 -18.57 -4.49
N ASN A 142 1.27 -18.06 -5.36
CA ASN A 142 0.91 -17.23 -6.50
C ASN A 142 1.36 -17.91 -7.81
N VAL A 143 0.81 -17.43 -8.92
CA VAL A 143 1.10 -17.92 -10.27
C VAL A 143 1.83 -16.82 -11.03
N ARG A 144 3.04 -17.16 -11.51
CA ARG A 144 3.82 -16.31 -12.41
C ARG A 144 3.15 -16.21 -13.78
N LYS A 145 3.56 -15.24 -14.59
CA LYS A 145 3.06 -15.05 -15.97
C LYS A 145 3.28 -16.27 -16.86
N ASP A 146 4.33 -17.04 -16.61
CA ASP A 146 4.65 -18.29 -17.32
C ASP A 146 3.83 -19.52 -16.83
N GLY A 147 2.97 -19.34 -15.83
CA GLY A 147 2.15 -20.39 -15.24
C GLY A 147 2.80 -21.17 -14.09
N THR A 148 4.08 -20.93 -13.79
CA THR A 148 4.75 -21.58 -12.66
C THR A 148 4.28 -21.02 -11.32
N SER A 149 4.36 -21.84 -10.26
CA SER A 149 4.00 -21.41 -8.91
C SER A 149 5.18 -20.77 -8.17
N VAL A 150 4.89 -19.72 -7.42
CA VAL A 150 5.79 -19.05 -6.46
C VAL A 150 5.13 -19.04 -5.08
N ILE A 151 5.92 -19.10 -4.02
CA ILE A 151 5.44 -18.87 -2.66
C ILE A 151 5.94 -17.50 -2.22
N LEU A 152 5.00 -16.58 -2.00
CA LEU A 152 5.31 -15.25 -1.49
C LEU A 152 5.06 -15.20 0.00
N GLU A 153 5.97 -14.55 0.73
CA GLU A 153 5.77 -14.13 2.11
C GLU A 153 5.49 -12.62 2.13
N THR A 154 4.29 -12.28 2.57
CA THR A 154 3.74 -10.92 2.55
C THR A 154 3.72 -10.31 3.94
N THR A 155 4.22 -9.07 4.04
CA THR A 155 3.99 -8.19 5.18
C THR A 155 3.41 -6.87 4.69
N ALA A 156 2.27 -6.45 5.22
CA ALA A 156 1.55 -5.28 4.74
C ALA A 156 0.76 -4.57 5.85
N PHE A 157 0.59 -3.26 5.71
CA PHE A 157 -0.04 -2.40 6.72
C PHE A 157 -1.07 -1.46 6.08
N PRO A 158 -2.10 -1.05 6.84
CA PRO A 158 -3.10 -0.09 6.36
C PRO A 158 -2.46 1.28 6.10
N ILE A 159 -2.86 1.90 5.00
CA ILE A 159 -2.58 3.30 4.68
C ILE A 159 -3.73 4.12 5.26
N VAL A 160 -3.41 5.02 6.18
CA VAL A 160 -4.40 5.88 6.85
C VAL A 160 -4.31 7.30 6.27
N SER A 161 -5.45 7.85 5.87
CA SER A 161 -5.56 9.24 5.40
C SER A 161 -5.43 10.25 6.54
N GLU A 162 -5.29 11.54 6.21
CA GLU A 162 -5.30 12.62 7.21
C GLU A 162 -6.59 12.64 8.04
N GLY A 163 -7.71 12.18 7.48
CA GLY A 163 -9.00 12.08 8.17
C GLY A 163 -9.12 10.89 9.12
N GLY A 164 -8.09 10.04 9.21
CA GLY A 164 -8.11 8.83 10.06
C GLY A 164 -8.77 7.61 9.41
N GLU A 165 -9.15 7.70 8.13
CA GLU A 165 -9.76 6.59 7.40
C GLU A 165 -8.71 5.73 6.70
N ILE A 166 -8.93 4.41 6.66
CA ILE A 166 -8.07 3.49 5.90
C ILE A 166 -8.44 3.61 4.41
N VAL A 167 -7.46 3.98 3.59
CA VAL A 167 -7.65 4.21 2.14
C VAL A 167 -7.03 3.13 1.27
N GLY A 168 -6.30 2.19 1.87
CA GLY A 168 -5.64 1.10 1.17
C GLY A 168 -4.61 0.41 2.04
N TYR A 169 -3.74 -0.36 1.41
CA TYR A 169 -2.65 -1.07 2.06
C TYR A 169 -1.35 -0.87 1.29
N TYR A 170 -0.24 -0.80 2.02
CA TYR A 170 1.10 -0.89 1.45
C TYR A 170 1.76 -2.16 1.97
N GLY A 171 2.51 -2.84 1.13
CA GLY A 171 3.10 -4.12 1.49
C GLY A 171 4.38 -4.44 0.74
N VAL A 172 5.05 -5.47 1.25
CA VAL A 172 6.21 -6.08 0.62
C VAL A 172 6.01 -7.59 0.54
N ASP A 173 6.41 -8.16 -0.60
CA ASP A 173 6.42 -9.60 -0.84
C ASP A 173 7.85 -10.08 -1.09
N ARG A 174 8.21 -11.20 -0.48
CA ARG A 174 9.47 -11.91 -0.72
C ARG A 174 9.21 -13.28 -1.32
N ASP A 175 9.97 -13.66 -2.35
CA ASP A 175 9.96 -15.04 -2.86
C ASP A 175 10.66 -15.96 -1.87
N VAL A 176 9.88 -16.76 -1.14
CA VAL A 176 10.37 -17.75 -0.18
C VAL A 176 10.29 -19.18 -0.74
N THR A 177 10.13 -19.34 -2.06
CA THR A 177 9.96 -20.65 -2.69
C THR A 177 11.14 -21.57 -2.40
N ALA A 178 12.37 -21.06 -2.51
CA ALA A 178 13.58 -21.84 -2.22
C ALA A 178 13.64 -22.28 -0.76
N LEU A 179 13.29 -21.36 0.16
CA LEU A 179 13.24 -21.63 1.60
C LEU A 179 12.22 -22.73 1.92
N VAL A 180 10.98 -22.60 1.44
CA VAL A 180 9.91 -23.58 1.71
C VAL A 180 10.23 -24.95 1.08
N ARG A 181 10.86 -24.98 -0.10
CA ARG A 181 11.32 -26.25 -0.71
C ARG A 181 12.39 -26.92 0.15
N ALA A 182 13.34 -26.16 0.68
CA ALA A 182 14.37 -26.70 1.57
C ALA A 182 13.77 -27.22 2.89
N GLU A 183 12.85 -26.46 3.50
CA GLU A 183 12.12 -26.87 4.71
C GLU A 183 11.34 -28.17 4.47
N THR A 184 10.66 -28.28 3.32
CA THR A 184 9.86 -29.45 2.96
C THR A 184 10.75 -30.66 2.70
N ALA A 185 11.82 -30.52 1.90
CA ALA A 185 12.76 -31.60 1.63
C ALA A 185 13.44 -32.12 2.92
N LYS A 186 13.80 -31.20 3.83
CA LYS A 186 14.34 -31.57 5.14
C LYS A 186 13.32 -32.38 5.94
N ARG A 187 12.08 -31.90 6.03
CA ARG A 187 11.01 -32.57 6.77
C ARG A 187 10.69 -33.96 6.20
N GLU A 188 10.63 -34.08 4.88
CA GLU A 188 10.41 -35.35 4.21
C GLU A 188 11.56 -36.33 4.49
N SER A 189 12.81 -35.86 4.42
CA SER A 189 13.98 -36.67 4.78
C SER A 189 13.94 -37.11 6.25
N GLU A 190 13.53 -36.24 7.17
CA GLU A 190 13.40 -36.57 8.59
C GLU A 190 12.31 -37.61 8.84
N VAL A 191 11.16 -37.49 8.17
CA VAL A 191 10.06 -38.46 8.27
C VAL A 191 10.48 -39.81 7.72
N VAL A 192 11.10 -39.84 6.53
CA VAL A 192 11.61 -41.07 5.92
C VAL A 192 12.68 -41.71 6.79
N PHE A 193 13.64 -40.91 7.27
CA PHE A 193 14.67 -41.38 8.19
C PHE A 193 14.06 -41.98 9.45
N ARG A 194 13.17 -41.27 10.14
CA ARG A 194 12.49 -41.76 11.35
C ARG A 194 11.75 -43.05 11.10
N HIS A 195 11.01 -43.13 9.99
CA HIS A 195 10.26 -44.33 9.65
C HIS A 195 11.17 -45.52 9.42
N ILE A 196 12.22 -45.37 8.61
CA ILE A 196 13.18 -46.46 8.38
C ILE A 196 13.87 -46.83 9.70
N PHE A 197 14.43 -45.86 10.40
CA PHE A 197 15.22 -46.05 11.61
C PHE A 197 14.45 -46.78 12.72
N ASP A 198 13.18 -46.41 12.93
CA ASP A 198 12.33 -47.00 13.96
C ASP A 198 11.79 -48.39 13.60
N GLU A 199 11.64 -48.70 12.31
CA GLU A 199 11.13 -50.01 11.84
C GLU A 199 12.26 -51.04 11.63
N LEU A 200 13.53 -50.65 11.80
CA LEU A 200 14.63 -51.61 11.84
C LEU A 200 14.46 -52.57 13.02
N GLY A 201 14.51 -53.87 12.75
CA GLY A 201 14.40 -54.92 13.76
C GLY A 201 15.62 -55.07 14.68
N ASP A 202 16.73 -54.41 14.34
CA ASP A 202 17.92 -54.36 15.18
C ASP A 202 17.95 -53.11 16.05
N ALA A 203 18.59 -53.20 17.21
CA ALA A 203 18.87 -52.06 18.06
C ALA A 203 19.96 -51.17 17.43
N VAL A 204 19.61 -49.94 17.05
CA VAL A 204 20.54 -48.99 16.40
C VAL A 204 20.73 -47.75 17.26
N TYR A 205 22.00 -47.35 17.44
CA TYR A 205 22.41 -46.11 18.10
C TYR A 205 23.25 -45.24 17.15
N LEU A 206 22.78 -44.02 16.90
CA LEU A 206 23.55 -42.98 16.22
C LEU A 206 24.33 -42.18 17.25
N ALA A 207 25.58 -41.88 16.94
CA ALA A 207 26.43 -41.09 17.82
C ALA A 207 27.42 -40.26 17.04
N VAL A 208 27.81 -39.15 17.67
CA VAL A 208 28.85 -38.25 17.16
C VAL A 208 30.09 -38.35 18.03
N TRP A 209 31.24 -38.08 17.42
CA TRP A 209 32.50 -37.89 18.11
C TRP A 209 32.65 -36.42 18.42
N GLU A 210 32.92 -36.11 19.68
CA GLU A 210 33.23 -34.76 20.15
C GLU A 210 34.73 -34.48 20.00
N ASP A 211 35.13 -33.21 20.05
CA ASP A 211 36.53 -32.78 19.87
C ASP A 211 37.49 -33.36 20.95
N ASP A 212 36.95 -33.73 22.11
CA ASP A 212 37.68 -34.38 23.20
C ASP A 212 37.86 -35.90 23.02
N GLY A 213 37.37 -36.46 21.91
CA GLY A 213 37.41 -37.87 21.59
C GLY A 213 36.34 -38.71 22.29
N SER A 214 35.43 -38.09 23.06
CA SER A 214 34.28 -38.77 23.62
C SER A 214 33.21 -39.03 22.56
N ARG A 215 32.41 -40.09 22.77
CA ARG A 215 31.28 -40.44 21.91
C ARG A 215 29.98 -40.08 22.63
N ARG A 216 29.15 -39.25 22.01
CA ARG A 216 27.81 -38.93 22.50
C ARG A 216 26.76 -39.57 21.61
N VAL A 217 25.90 -40.42 22.20
CA VAL A 217 24.72 -40.94 21.50
C VAL A 217 23.77 -39.77 21.25
N VAL A 218 23.45 -39.55 19.97
CA VAL A 218 22.54 -38.49 19.54
C VAL A 218 21.14 -39.01 19.31
N GLU A 219 21.00 -40.28 18.93
CA GLU A 219 19.71 -40.88 18.66
C GLU A 219 19.75 -42.40 18.83
N ALA A 220 18.64 -43.00 19.24
CA ALA A 220 18.46 -44.44 19.37
C ALA A 220 17.08 -44.81 18.82
N ASN A 221 16.98 -45.91 18.09
CA ASN A 221 15.70 -46.33 17.51
C ASN A 221 14.81 -46.98 18.57
N LYS A 222 13.53 -47.20 18.23
CA LYS A 222 12.56 -47.84 19.13
C LYS A 222 13.04 -49.19 19.68
N GLU A 223 13.71 -50.02 18.88
CA GLU A 223 14.21 -51.32 19.33
C GLU A 223 15.35 -51.19 20.34
N ALA A 224 16.30 -50.28 20.11
CA ALA A 224 17.38 -49.97 21.05
C ALA A 224 16.85 -49.48 22.41
N LEU A 225 15.79 -48.67 22.40
CA LEU A 225 15.17 -48.16 23.62
C LEU A 225 14.39 -49.22 24.41
N ARG A 226 13.93 -50.30 23.78
CA ARG A 226 13.25 -51.42 24.48
C ARG A 226 14.19 -52.32 25.26
N ARG A 227 15.49 -52.27 24.97
CA ARG A 227 16.52 -53.15 25.55
C ARG A 227 17.30 -52.52 26.70
N VAL A 228 16.95 -51.28 27.08
CA VAL A 228 17.46 -50.56 28.25
C VAL A 228 16.50 -50.76 29.42
#